data_AF-A0A7S2LTE5-F1
#
_entry.id   AF-A0A7S2LTE5-F1
#
_cell.length_a   1.000
_cell.length_b   1.000
_cell.length_c   1.000
_cell.angle_alpha   90.00
_cell.angle_beta   90.00
_cell.angle_gamma   90.00
#
_symmetry.space_group_name_H-M   'P 1'
#
loop_
_entity.id
_entity.type
_entity.pdbx_description
1 polymer ?
#
loop_
_entity_poly.entity_id
_entity_poly.type
_entity_poly.pdbx_seq_one_letter_code
_entity_poly.pdbx_strand_id
1 'polypeptide(L)'
;TTSSSCFTLVIMPIGDSTAEKRILIAQLAESILSNPHEAFSSARKDADDQQDQDYSAEVAFERLSKMRMLLELANPNPKLLPMNDEHTARLALVSLLAIFQDILPTYRIRLPTQAELAVRVSKEVKQIRDFERSLLTSYQ
;
A
#
# COMPACT_ATOMS: atom_id res chain seq x y z
N THR A 1 -20.54 43.10 -16.15
CA THR A 1 -21.14 42.20 -15.13
C THR A 1 -20.20 41.02 -14.94
N THR A 2 -19.20 41.23 -14.10
CA THR A 2 -18.15 40.27 -13.77
C THR A 2 -18.58 39.48 -12.54
N SER A 3 -18.64 38.16 -12.64
CA SER A 3 -18.62 37.28 -11.46
C SER A 3 -17.91 35.98 -11.85
N SER A 4 -16.60 36.11 -12.03
CA SER A 4 -15.69 34.98 -11.89
C SER A 4 -15.57 34.73 -10.40
N SER A 5 -16.43 33.86 -9.86
CA SER A 5 -16.33 33.42 -8.48
C SER A 5 -15.04 32.63 -8.34
N CYS A 6 -14.03 33.28 -7.77
CA CYS A 6 -12.79 32.70 -7.32
C CYS A 6 -13.08 31.35 -6.67
N PHE A 7 -12.61 30.28 -7.32
CA PHE A 7 -12.35 29.01 -6.68
C PHE A 7 -11.18 29.28 -5.73
N THR A 8 -11.50 29.84 -4.56
CA THR A 8 -10.55 30.09 -3.49
C THR A 8 -10.08 28.72 -3.04
N LEU A 9 -8.97 28.29 -3.62
CA LEU A 9 -8.16 27.20 -3.14
C LEU A 9 -7.91 27.52 -1.66
N VAL A 10 -8.61 26.79 -0.79
CA VAL A 10 -8.40 26.79 0.65
C VAL A 10 -7.02 26.19 0.86
N ILE A 11 -5.97 27.01 0.70
CA ILE A 11 -4.66 26.73 1.24
C ILE A 11 -4.77 27.07 2.72
N MET A 12 -5.37 26.15 3.49
CA MET A 12 -5.13 26.16 4.92
C MET A 12 -3.61 25.98 5.14
N PRO A 13 -3.01 26.67 6.11
CA PRO A 13 -1.64 26.40 6.53
C PRO A 13 -1.65 25.03 7.19
N ILE A 14 -1.34 24.04 6.37
CA ILE A 14 -1.32 22.66 6.76
C ILE A 14 -0.09 22.45 7.65
N GLY A 15 -0.29 22.10 8.92
CA GLY A 15 0.80 21.82 9.86
C GLY A 15 1.80 20.81 9.28
N ASP A 16 3.09 21.07 9.51
CA ASP A 16 4.23 20.38 8.88
C ASP A 16 4.11 18.85 8.88
N SER A 17 3.59 18.26 9.96
CA SER A 17 3.42 16.80 10.11
C SER A 17 2.53 16.16 9.03
N THR A 18 1.50 16.86 8.55
CA THR A 18 0.62 16.29 7.52
C THR A 18 1.26 16.45 6.13
N ALA A 19 2.12 17.47 5.94
CA ALA A 19 2.90 17.65 4.72
C ALA A 19 3.93 16.52 4.59
N GLU A 20 4.58 16.15 5.69
CA GLU A 20 5.45 14.97 5.76
C GLU A 20 4.71 13.70 5.32
N LYS A 21 3.48 13.47 5.81
CA LYS A 21 2.68 12.31 5.39
C LYS A 21 2.34 12.31 3.90
N ARG A 22 2.03 13.48 3.32
CA ARG A 22 1.79 13.58 1.87
C ARG A 22 3.04 13.27 1.06
N ILE A 23 4.20 13.74 1.51
CA ILE A 23 5.49 13.43 0.90
C ILE A 23 5.78 11.93 1.01
N LEU A 24 5.54 11.32 2.17
CA LEU A 24 5.68 9.88 2.37
C LEU A 24 4.76 9.07 1.44
N ILE A 25 3.50 9.48 1.26
CA ILE A 25 2.58 8.84 0.30
C ILE A 25 3.16 8.89 -1.11
N ALA A 26 3.70 10.04 -1.53
CA ALA A 26 4.31 10.20 -2.85
C ALA A 26 5.55 9.31 -3.03
N GLN A 27 6.44 9.28 -2.03
CA GLN A 27 7.65 8.43 -2.06
C GLN A 27 7.30 6.94 -2.08
N LEU A 28 6.31 6.53 -1.31
CA LEU A 28 5.80 5.15 -1.34
C LEU A 28 5.23 4.81 -2.71
N ALA A 29 4.39 5.68 -3.28
CA ALA A 29 3.81 5.47 -4.60
C ALA A 29 4.88 5.33 -5.68
N GLU A 30 5.89 6.19 -5.69
CA GLU A 30 7.03 6.12 -6.61
C GLU A 30 7.81 4.80 -6.44
N SER A 31 8.10 4.40 -5.19
CA SER A 31 8.79 3.15 -4.92
C SER A 31 8.02 1.92 -5.41
N ILE A 32 6.69 1.95 -5.27
CA ILE A 32 5.80 0.86 -5.72
C ILE A 32 5.76 0.78 -7.25
N LEU A 33 5.61 1.92 -7.94
CA LEU A 33 5.55 1.97 -9.40
C LEU A 33 6.89 1.62 -10.05
N SER A 34 8.01 1.95 -9.39
CA SER A 34 9.34 1.58 -9.87
C SER A 34 9.56 0.07 -9.89
N ASN A 35 9.12 -0.63 -8.83
CA ASN A 35 9.29 -2.08 -8.69
C ASN A 35 8.08 -2.74 -7.99
N PRO A 36 7.05 -3.14 -8.75
CA PRO A 36 5.82 -3.67 -8.16
C PRO A 36 6.05 -5.02 -7.47
N HIS A 37 6.97 -5.86 -7.94
CA HIS A 37 7.21 -7.18 -7.35
C HIS A 37 7.74 -7.13 -5.90
N GLU A 38 8.48 -6.07 -5.53
CA GLU A 38 9.03 -5.90 -4.19
C GLU A 38 8.05 -5.18 -3.25
N ALA A 39 7.15 -4.35 -3.80
CA ALA A 39 6.19 -3.55 -3.06
C ALA A 39 5.28 -4.35 -2.11
N PHE A 40 5.01 -5.61 -2.47
CA PHE A 40 4.16 -6.54 -1.72
C PHE A 40 4.94 -7.49 -0.81
N SER A 41 6.27 -7.57 -0.94
CA SER A 41 7.09 -8.33 0.01
C SER A 41 7.33 -7.51 1.28
N SER A 42 7.11 -8.10 2.45
CA SER A 42 7.65 -7.57 3.70
C SER A 42 9.18 -7.72 3.69
N ALA A 43 9.89 -6.76 4.30
CA ALA A 43 11.35 -6.71 4.32
C ALA A 43 12.03 -7.90 5.06
N ARG A 44 11.26 -8.82 5.65
CA ARG A 44 11.76 -10.03 6.33
C ARG A 44 11.24 -11.29 5.64
N LYS A 45 12.01 -11.84 4.70
CA LYS A 45 11.82 -13.24 4.24
C LYS A 45 12.75 -14.24 4.92
N ASP A 46 13.74 -13.78 5.69
CA ASP A 46 14.67 -14.65 6.43
C ASP A 46 14.77 -14.17 7.89
N ALA A 47 13.89 -14.68 8.75
CA ALA A 47 14.07 -14.64 10.19
C ALA A 47 13.56 -15.97 10.75
N ASP A 48 14.51 -16.88 10.93
CA ASP A 48 14.38 -18.08 11.74
C ASP A 48 14.08 -17.66 13.20
N ASP A 49 13.15 -18.39 13.82
CA ASP A 49 12.90 -18.53 15.25
C ASP A 49 12.49 -17.37 16.19
N GLN A 50 11.67 -17.82 17.14
CA GLN A 50 11.32 -17.29 18.47
C GLN A 50 10.22 -16.21 18.58
N GLN A 51 9.08 -16.71 19.09
CA GLN A 51 8.00 -15.97 19.72
C GLN A 51 8.52 -15.21 20.93
N ASP A 52 8.91 -13.96 20.74
CA ASP A 52 8.91 -13.01 21.84
C ASP A 52 7.59 -12.24 21.81
N GLN A 53 6.76 -12.59 22.80
CA GLN A 53 5.60 -11.83 23.26
C GLN A 53 6.09 -10.47 23.79
N ASP A 54 5.26 -9.43 23.63
CA ASP A 54 5.47 -8.02 24.02
C ASP A 54 6.29 -7.11 23.07
N TYR A 55 5.66 -6.58 22.00
CA TYR A 55 6.20 -5.42 21.25
C TYR A 55 5.11 -4.47 20.74
N SER A 56 5.27 -3.20 21.11
CA SER A 56 4.44 -2.04 20.76
C SER A 56 4.16 -1.86 19.26
N ALA A 57 3.07 -1.14 18.96
CA ALA A 57 2.60 -0.76 17.62
C ALA A 57 3.71 -0.23 16.67
N GLU A 58 4.77 0.36 17.24
CA GLU A 58 5.97 0.86 16.57
C GLU A 58 6.68 -0.21 15.70
N VAL A 59 6.78 -1.47 16.18
CA VAL A 59 7.53 -2.55 15.50
C VAL A 59 6.72 -3.19 14.37
N ALA A 60 5.39 -3.00 14.37
CA ALA A 60 4.53 -3.52 13.33
C ALA A 60 4.76 -2.78 12.00
N PHE A 61 5.01 -1.46 12.05
CA PHE A 61 5.14 -0.61 10.87
C PHE A 61 6.28 -1.05 9.94
N GLU A 62 7.43 -1.41 10.50
CA GLU A 62 8.64 -1.78 9.75
C GLU A 62 8.56 -3.21 9.16
N ARG A 63 7.63 -4.03 9.65
CA ARG A 63 7.36 -5.37 9.11
C ARG A 63 6.39 -5.33 7.93
N LEU A 64 5.67 -4.23 7.73
CA LEU A 64 4.68 -4.10 6.66
C LEU A 64 5.36 -3.87 5.32
N SER A 65 4.80 -4.46 4.27
CA SER A 65 5.17 -4.13 2.89
C SER A 65 4.79 -2.68 2.57
N LYS A 66 5.49 -2.06 1.62
CA LYS A 66 5.25 -0.67 1.18
C LYS A 66 3.78 -0.43 0.81
N MET A 67 3.17 -1.37 0.08
CA MET A 67 1.74 -1.31 -0.27
C MET A 67 0.83 -1.33 0.97
N ARG A 68 1.15 -2.16 1.96
CA ARG A 68 0.33 -2.33 3.16
C ARG A 68 0.44 -1.13 4.10
N MET A 69 1.60 -0.51 4.15
CA MET A 69 1.81 0.80 4.79
C MET A 69 0.94 1.88 4.12
N LEU A 70 0.86 1.91 2.79
CA LEU A 70 0.03 2.85 2.05
C LEU A 70 -1.48 2.59 2.24
N LEU A 71 -1.90 1.33 2.35
CA LEU A 71 -3.27 0.94 2.72
C LEU A 71 -3.65 1.37 4.14
N GLU A 72 -2.73 1.28 5.11
CA GLU A 72 -3.00 1.73 6.49
C GLU A 72 -3.19 3.26 6.55
N LEU A 73 -2.46 4.03 5.73
CA LEU A 73 -2.65 5.48 5.60
C LEU A 73 -4.01 5.85 4.97
N ALA A 74 -4.53 4.99 4.09
CA ALA A 74 -5.82 5.19 3.44
C ALA A 74 -7.02 4.88 4.36
N ASN A 75 -6.82 4.12 5.43
CA ASN A 75 -7.88 3.81 6.37
C ASN A 75 -8.20 5.05 7.25
N PRO A 76 -9.45 5.54 7.26
CA PRO A 76 -9.83 6.71 8.06
C PRO A 76 -9.82 6.43 9.57
N ASN A 77 -9.92 5.16 9.98
CA ASN A 77 -9.75 4.72 11.37
C ASN A 77 -8.56 3.77 11.45
N PRO A 78 -7.33 4.30 11.31
CA PRO A 78 -6.12 3.48 11.37
C PRO A 78 -6.02 2.84 12.76
N LYS A 79 -5.69 1.55 12.80
CA LYS A 79 -5.50 0.85 14.08
C LYS A 79 -4.10 1.12 14.64
N LEU A 80 -3.13 1.38 13.76
CA LEU A 80 -1.71 1.49 14.11
C LEU A 80 -1.20 2.94 14.17
N LEU A 81 -1.83 3.88 13.46
CA LEU A 81 -1.36 5.27 13.34
C LEU A 81 -2.43 6.25 13.84
N PRO A 82 -2.58 6.47 15.16
CA PRO A 82 -3.48 7.50 15.66
C PRO A 82 -3.02 8.86 15.12
N MET A 83 -3.94 9.63 14.55
CA MET A 83 -3.74 10.89 13.79
C MET A 83 -3.62 10.77 12.26
N ASN A 84 -4.51 10.05 11.59
CA ASN A 84 -4.71 10.29 10.15
C ASN A 84 -5.74 11.39 9.95
N ASP A 85 -5.33 12.48 9.30
CA ASP A 85 -6.28 13.49 8.81
C ASP A 85 -7.12 12.90 7.68
N GLU A 86 -8.37 13.31 7.62
CA GLU A 86 -9.28 12.90 6.56
C GLU A 86 -8.72 13.20 5.15
N HIS A 87 -8.02 14.34 5.00
CA HIS A 87 -7.39 14.72 3.73
C HIS A 87 -6.25 13.78 3.34
N THR A 88 -5.46 13.31 4.31
CA THR A 88 -4.35 12.38 4.08
C THR A 88 -4.89 11.01 3.67
N ALA A 89 -5.95 10.53 4.33
CA ALA A 89 -6.62 9.29 3.96
C ALA A 89 -7.24 9.35 2.54
N ARG A 90 -7.93 10.44 2.21
CA ARG A 90 -8.48 10.67 0.86
C ARG A 90 -7.37 10.72 -0.20
N LEU A 91 -6.24 11.38 0.09
CA LEU A 91 -5.11 11.42 -0.82
C LEU A 91 -4.53 10.01 -1.03
N ALA A 92 -4.29 9.27 0.04
CA ALA A 92 -3.79 7.90 -0.04
C ALA A 92 -4.73 6.98 -0.85
N LEU A 93 -6.05 7.11 -0.70
CA LEU A 93 -7.04 6.37 -1.50
C LEU A 93 -6.94 6.68 -3.00
N VAL A 94 -6.79 7.95 -3.37
CA VAL A 94 -6.62 8.35 -4.78
C VAL A 94 -5.28 7.85 -5.33
N SER A 95 -4.21 7.92 -4.53
CA SER A 95 -2.91 7.35 -4.91
C SER A 95 -2.98 5.82 -5.09
N LEU A 96 -3.67 5.09 -4.22
CA LEU A 96 -3.90 3.65 -4.37
C LEU A 96 -4.59 3.31 -5.68
N LEU A 97 -5.64 4.07 -6.03
CA LEU A 97 -6.37 3.86 -7.28
C LEU A 97 -5.45 4.00 -8.49
N ALA A 98 -4.63 5.06 -8.52
CA ALA A 98 -3.68 5.29 -9.60
C ALA A 98 -2.63 4.17 -9.69
N ILE A 99 -2.11 3.71 -8.54
CA ILE A 99 -1.17 2.59 -8.47
C ILE A 99 -1.81 1.31 -9.02
N PHE A 100 -3.02 0.96 -8.56
CA PHE A 100 -3.72 -0.23 -9.03
C PHE A 100 -4.00 -0.18 -10.53
N GLN A 101 -4.37 0.97 -11.08
CA GLN A 101 -4.60 1.10 -12.52
C GLN A 101 -3.34 0.78 -13.35
N ASP A 102 -2.15 1.11 -12.85
CA ASP A 102 -0.88 0.91 -13.55
C ASP A 102 -0.36 -0.54 -13.42
N ILE A 103 -0.46 -1.14 -12.24
CA ILE A 103 0.10 -2.47 -11.96
C ILE A 103 -0.82 -3.63 -12.31
N LEU A 104 -2.08 -3.37 -12.66
CA LEU A 104 -3.05 -4.42 -12.98
C LEU A 104 -2.77 -5.06 -14.36
N PRO A 105 -2.73 -6.40 -14.45
CA PRO A 105 -2.60 -7.08 -15.73
C PRO A 105 -3.88 -6.91 -16.58
N THR A 106 -3.75 -6.96 -17.91
CA THR A 106 -4.90 -6.89 -18.85
C THR A 106 -5.84 -8.10 -18.75
N TYR A 107 -5.41 -9.20 -18.12
CA TYR A 107 -6.20 -10.41 -17.91
C TYR A 107 -6.82 -10.49 -16.51
N ARG A 108 -7.83 -11.34 -16.35
CA ARG A 108 -8.47 -11.60 -15.06
C ARG A 108 -7.61 -12.51 -14.19
N ILE A 109 -7.25 -12.04 -13.01
CA ILE A 109 -6.53 -12.83 -12.00
C ILE A 109 -7.48 -13.88 -11.42
N ARG A 110 -7.04 -15.15 -11.38
CA ARG A 110 -7.80 -16.27 -10.79
C ARG A 110 -7.04 -16.88 -9.63
N LEU A 111 -7.76 -17.26 -8.57
CA LEU A 111 -7.16 -18.03 -7.47
C LEU A 111 -6.82 -19.44 -7.97
N PRO A 112 -5.60 -19.95 -7.73
CA PRO A 112 -5.22 -21.30 -8.11
C PRO A 112 -5.96 -22.33 -7.26
N THR A 113 -6.35 -23.44 -7.89
CA THR A 113 -7.00 -24.55 -7.19
C THR A 113 -6.00 -25.38 -6.37
N GLN A 114 -6.48 -26.17 -5.40
CA GLN A 114 -5.61 -27.01 -4.56
C GLN A 114 -4.76 -27.99 -5.39
N ALA A 115 -5.32 -28.54 -6.47
CA ALA A 115 -4.61 -29.43 -7.38
C ALA A 115 -3.46 -28.72 -8.11
N GLU A 116 -3.66 -27.47 -8.55
CA GLU A 116 -2.63 -26.68 -9.27
C GLU A 116 -1.52 -26.15 -8.36
N LEU A 117 -1.77 -26.03 -7.06
CA LEU A 117 -0.77 -25.65 -6.06
C LEU A 117 0.20 -26.79 -5.73
N ALA A 118 -0.25 -28.03 -5.82
CA ALA A 118 0.59 -29.21 -5.61
C ALA A 118 1.56 -29.47 -6.78
N VAL A 119 1.30 -28.88 -7.95
CA VAL A 119 2.16 -29.02 -9.13
C VAL A 119 3.44 -28.20 -8.94
N ARG A 120 4.60 -28.84 -9.16
CA ARG A 120 5.89 -28.15 -9.19
C ARG A 120 5.94 -27.22 -10.41
N VAL A 121 6.10 -25.93 -10.15
CA VAL A 121 6.31 -24.90 -11.16
C VAL A 121 7.72 -24.32 -11.09
N SER A 122 8.15 -23.66 -12.15
CA SER A 122 9.41 -22.93 -12.16
C SER A 122 9.41 -21.78 -11.13
N LYS A 123 10.60 -21.31 -10.75
CA LYS A 123 10.76 -20.21 -9.80
C LYS A 123 10.06 -18.93 -10.28
N GLU A 124 10.17 -18.62 -11.57
CA GLU A 124 9.54 -17.44 -12.18
C GLU A 124 8.01 -17.51 -12.12
N VAL A 125 7.42 -18.65 -12.51
CA VAL A 125 5.97 -18.86 -12.44
C VAL A 125 5.47 -18.78 -11.00
N LYS A 126 6.25 -19.28 -10.04
CA LYS A 126 5.94 -19.14 -8.62
C LYS A 126 5.91 -17.68 -8.17
N GLN A 127 6.92 -16.88 -8.53
CA GLN A 127 6.98 -15.46 -8.17
C GLN A 127 5.80 -14.67 -8.73
N ILE A 128 5.41 -14.92 -9.99
CA ILE A 128 4.24 -14.29 -10.61
C ILE A 128 2.96 -14.66 -9.84
N ARG A 129 2.76 -15.94 -9.51
CA ARG A 129 1.59 -16.40 -8.74
C ARG A 129 1.52 -15.78 -7.34
N ASP A 130 2.66 -15.69 -6.66
CA ASP A 130 2.75 -15.09 -5.32
C ASP A 130 2.46 -13.58 -5.38
N PHE A 131 2.96 -12.90 -6.42
CA PHE A 131 2.65 -11.49 -6.69
C PHE A 131 1.16 -11.28 -6.95
N GLU A 132 0.55 -12.04 -7.88
CA GLU A 132 -0.88 -11.96 -8.20
C GLU A 132 -1.77 -12.20 -6.97
N ARG A 133 -1.41 -13.18 -6.14
CA ARG A 133 -2.13 -13.45 -4.89
C ARG A 133 -2.05 -12.27 -3.92
N SER A 134 -0.87 -11.68 -3.77
CA SER A 134 -0.64 -10.56 -2.85
C SER A 134 -1.35 -9.31 -3.33
N LEU A 135 -1.29 -9.04 -4.64
CA LEU A 135 -2.03 -7.97 -5.31
C LEU A 135 -3.54 -8.10 -5.07
N LEU A 136 -4.10 -9.29 -5.33
CA LEU A 136 -5.52 -9.54 -5.12
C LEU A 136 -5.94 -9.38 -3.65
N THR A 137 -5.10 -9.84 -2.71
CA THR A 137 -5.36 -9.73 -1.26
C THR A 137 -5.35 -8.27 -0.79
N SER A 138 -4.49 -7.43 -1.37
CA SER A 138 -4.39 -6.01 -1.03
C SER A 138 -5.53 -5.16 -1.57
N TYR A 139 -6.19 -5.63 -2.63
CA TYR A 139 -7.30 -4.94 -3.28
C TYR A 139 -8.66 -5.21 -2.60
N GLN A 140 -8.78 -6.37 -1.93
CA GLN A 140 -9.99 -6.80 -1.22
C GLN A 140 -10.12 -6.14 0.15
#